data_AF-A0A7S1QTD1-F1
#
_entry.id   AF-A0A7S1QTD1-F1
#
_cell.length_a   1.000
_cell.length_b   1.000
_cell.length_c   1.000
_cell.angle_alpha   90.00
_cell.angle_beta   90.00
_cell.angle_gamma   90.00
#
_symmetry.space_group_name_H-M   'P 1'
#
loop_
_entity.id
_entity.type
_entity.pdbx_description
1 polymer ?
#
loop_
_entity_poly.entity_id
_entity_poly.type
_entity_poly.pdbx_seq_one_letter_code
_entity_poly.pdbx_strand_id
1 'polypeptide(L)'
;PDVVMGEAFSAEETLFIFDWDDTLLPTTWVQRQGLSLDAGSVPTDEQRGQLQRAAECSRRTLQGAMQRGRVVIVTNGGQGWVELSCSKFMPSLAPVLVEVQIVSARATYEPQGIACPFEWKVHAFKKEIYGFYSGSGADVRRNVLSLGDSMHEHLALASVTQGMSNCRAKSLKFATFPE
;
A
#
# COMPACT_ATOMS: atom_id res chain seq x y z
N PRO A 1 12.13 -36.44 4.42
CA PRO A 1 12.44 -35.53 3.30
C PRO A 1 12.60 -34.11 3.83
N ASP A 2 13.84 -33.66 3.93
CA ASP A 2 14.13 -32.27 4.26
C ASP A 2 13.51 -31.38 3.19
N VAL A 3 12.52 -30.59 3.60
CA VAL A 3 12.04 -29.48 2.79
C VAL A 3 13.23 -28.54 2.70
N VAL A 4 13.87 -28.49 1.52
CA VAL A 4 14.82 -27.43 1.21
C VAL A 4 14.03 -26.12 1.32
N MET A 5 14.09 -25.50 2.50
CA MET A 5 13.64 -24.12 2.65
C MET A 5 14.51 -23.31 1.72
N GLY A 6 13.97 -22.91 0.58
CA GLY A 6 14.69 -22.02 -0.32
C GLY A 6 15.20 -20.81 0.46
N GLU A 7 16.38 -20.32 0.08
CA GLU A 7 17.03 -19.19 0.76
C GLU A 7 16.06 -18.03 0.98
N ALA A 8 16.11 -17.41 2.15
CA ALA A 8 15.34 -16.21 2.43
C ALA A 8 15.66 -15.10 1.41
N PHE A 9 14.69 -14.24 1.12
CA PHE A 9 14.96 -13.04 0.34
C PHE A 9 15.58 -11.97 1.25
N SER A 10 16.57 -11.26 0.71
CA SER A 10 17.15 -10.07 1.32
C SER A 10 16.22 -8.85 1.22
N ALA A 11 16.58 -7.75 1.89
CA ALA A 11 15.82 -6.51 1.83
C ALA A 11 15.93 -5.86 0.45
N GLU A 12 17.09 -5.97 -0.19
CA GLU A 12 17.42 -5.43 -1.51
C GLU A 12 16.62 -6.14 -2.62
N GLU A 13 16.24 -7.40 -2.39
CA GLU A 13 15.40 -8.19 -3.30
C GLU A 13 13.90 -8.00 -3.06
N THR A 14 13.50 -7.23 -2.04
CA THR A 14 12.12 -7.20 -1.54
C THR A 14 11.47 -5.83 -1.69
N LEU A 15 10.32 -5.82 -2.39
CA LEU A 15 9.44 -4.67 -2.52
C LEU A 15 8.08 -4.97 -1.88
N PHE A 16 7.64 -4.07 -1.00
CA PHE A 16 6.29 -4.05 -0.45
C PHE A 16 5.49 -2.90 -1.05
N ILE A 17 4.30 -3.21 -1.54
CA ILE A 17 3.31 -2.26 -2.04
C ILE A 17 2.10 -2.33 -1.12
N PHE A 18 1.75 -1.21 -0.49
CA PHE A 18 0.58 -1.08 0.38
C PHE A 18 -0.47 -0.20 -0.29
N ASP A 19 -1.75 -0.56 -0.16
CA ASP A 19 -2.83 0.39 -0.33
C ASP A 19 -2.99 1.27 0.92
N TRP A 20 -3.71 2.38 0.77
CA TRP A 20 -4.04 3.29 1.85
C TRP A 20 -5.46 3.08 2.36
N ASP A 21 -6.45 3.29 1.49
CA ASP A 21 -7.88 3.25 1.79
C ASP A 21 -8.28 1.82 2.20
N ASP A 22 -9.06 1.72 3.28
CA ASP A 22 -9.48 0.49 3.97
C ASP A 22 -8.38 -0.57 4.23
N THR A 23 -7.12 -0.14 4.18
CA THR A 23 -5.93 -0.98 4.38
C THR A 23 -5.08 -0.43 5.53
N LEU A 24 -4.57 0.80 5.40
CA LEU A 24 -3.82 1.48 6.46
C LEU A 24 -4.71 2.47 7.21
N LEU A 25 -5.61 3.15 6.50
CA LEU A 25 -6.66 4.01 7.06
C LEU A 25 -8.02 3.33 6.86
N PRO A 26 -8.83 3.10 7.91
CA PRO A 26 -10.15 2.48 7.77
C PRO A 26 -11.19 3.49 7.24
N THR A 27 -11.06 3.89 5.98
CA THR A 27 -11.84 4.94 5.32
C THR A 27 -13.34 4.68 5.28
N THR A 28 -13.76 3.44 5.08
CA THR A 28 -15.17 3.04 5.16
C THR A 28 -15.70 3.24 6.57
N TRP A 29 -14.92 2.90 7.61
CA TRP A 29 -15.31 3.18 8.99
C TRP A 29 -15.39 4.69 9.25
N VAL A 30 -14.39 5.47 8.82
CA VAL A 30 -14.36 6.93 8.95
C VAL A 30 -15.62 7.56 8.34
N GLN A 31 -16.01 7.16 7.13
CA GLN A 31 -17.24 7.64 6.49
C GLN A 31 -18.50 7.23 7.27
N ARG A 32 -18.59 5.99 7.74
CA ARG A 32 -19.73 5.50 8.54
C ARG A 32 -19.89 6.24 9.86
N GLN A 33 -18.81 6.80 10.40
CA GLN A 33 -18.84 7.66 11.58
C GLN A 33 -19.26 9.11 11.28
N GLY A 34 -19.54 9.46 10.02
CA GLY A 34 -19.86 10.82 9.61
C GLY A 34 -18.66 11.77 9.62
N LEU A 35 -17.44 11.22 9.59
CA LEU A 35 -16.22 12.01 9.59
C LEU A 35 -15.79 12.40 8.17
N SER A 36 -15.29 13.62 8.02
CA SER A 36 -14.78 14.17 6.76
C SER A 36 -13.50 14.97 7.00
N LEU A 37 -12.86 15.41 5.91
CA LEU A 37 -11.69 16.29 5.99
C LEU A 37 -12.06 17.75 6.32
N ASP A 38 -13.35 18.10 6.39
CA ASP A 38 -13.79 19.46 6.69
C ASP A 38 -13.27 19.91 8.07
N ALA A 39 -12.98 21.21 8.18
CA ALA A 39 -12.45 21.78 9.42
C ALA A 39 -13.40 21.57 10.62
N GLY A 40 -14.73 21.61 10.36
CA GLY A 40 -15.76 21.39 11.38
C GLY A 40 -16.00 19.92 11.75
N SER A 41 -15.48 18.96 10.98
CA SER A 41 -15.59 17.54 11.31
C SER A 41 -14.51 17.17 12.32
N VAL A 42 -14.87 17.03 13.60
CA VAL A 42 -13.92 16.74 14.68
C VAL A 42 -14.25 15.37 15.29
N PRO A 43 -13.32 14.40 15.27
CA PRO A 43 -13.55 13.11 15.92
C PRO A 43 -13.78 13.28 17.42
N THR A 44 -14.75 12.54 17.97
CA THR A 44 -14.94 12.40 19.41
C THR A 44 -13.72 11.73 20.06
N ASP A 45 -13.61 11.79 21.38
CA ASP A 45 -12.50 11.13 22.10
C ASP A 45 -12.51 9.61 21.89
N GLU A 46 -13.69 9.00 21.82
CA GLU A 46 -13.83 7.57 21.51
C GLU A 46 -13.32 7.24 20.10
N GLN A 47 -13.76 8.01 19.10
CA GLN A 47 -13.33 7.84 17.70
C GLN A 47 -11.83 8.07 17.56
N ARG A 48 -11.28 9.08 18.25
CA ARG A 48 -9.84 9.34 18.31
C ARG A 48 -9.08 8.17 18.91
N GLY A 49 -9.58 7.57 19.98
CA GLY A 49 -8.99 6.38 20.59
C GLY A 49 -8.99 5.17 19.65
N GLN A 50 -10.05 4.97 18.87
CA GLN A 50 -10.12 3.92 17.84
C GLN A 50 -9.14 4.17 16.69
N LEU A 51 -9.11 5.39 16.16
CA LEU A 51 -8.19 5.81 15.12
C LEU A 51 -6.72 5.71 15.55
N GLN A 52 -6.41 6.03 16.80
CA GLN A 52 -5.05 5.90 17.35
C GLN A 52 -4.59 4.43 17.40
N ARG A 53 -5.50 3.49 17.71
CA ARG A 53 -5.18 2.06 17.65
C ARG A 53 -4.92 1.60 16.22
N ALA A 54 -5.72 2.04 15.26
CA ALA A 54 -5.49 1.77 13.84
C ALA A 54 -4.13 2.33 13.38
N ALA A 55 -3.83 3.58 13.74
CA ALA A 55 -2.56 4.24 13.43
C ALA A 55 -1.37 3.46 13.98
N GLU A 56 -1.45 2.95 15.22
CA GLU A 56 -0.39 2.15 15.84
C GLU A 56 -0.16 0.81 15.13
N CYS A 57 -1.24 0.13 14.73
CA CYS A 57 -1.14 -1.10 13.92
C CYS A 57 -0.50 -0.83 12.56
N SER A 58 -0.93 0.22 11.86
CA SER A 58 -0.35 0.63 10.58
C SER A 58 1.12 1.03 10.72
N ARG A 59 1.48 1.77 11.78
CA ARG A 59 2.85 2.17 12.10
C ARG A 59 3.78 0.97 12.25
N ARG A 60 3.40 0.02 13.13
CA ARG A 60 4.18 -1.21 13.36
C ARG A 60 4.32 -2.05 12.10
N THR A 61 3.27 -2.11 11.28
CA THR A 61 3.26 -2.89 10.04
C THR A 61 4.23 -2.30 9.02
N LEU A 62 4.15 -0.99 8.78
CA LEU A 62 5.06 -0.29 7.86
C LEU A 62 6.50 -0.39 8.34
N GLN A 63 6.79 -0.12 9.61
CA GLN A 63 8.15 -0.22 10.15
C GLN A 63 8.71 -1.64 10.06
N GLY A 64 7.89 -2.66 10.32
CA GLY A 64 8.29 -4.06 10.15
C GLY A 64 8.58 -4.43 8.70
N ALA A 65 7.85 -3.86 7.74
CA ALA A 65 8.09 -4.04 6.31
C ALA A 65 9.36 -3.30 5.85
N MET A 66 9.59 -2.07 6.33
CA MET A 66 10.78 -1.27 6.02
C MET A 66 12.09 -1.93 6.48
N GLN A 67 12.06 -2.69 7.59
CA GLN A 67 13.20 -3.49 8.02
C GLN A 67 13.52 -4.67 7.09
N ARG A 68 12.61 -5.01 6.18
CA ARG A 68 12.67 -6.22 5.33
C ARG A 68 12.68 -5.92 3.84
N GLY A 69 12.63 -4.65 3.44
CA GLY A 69 12.64 -4.25 2.05
C GLY A 69 12.13 -2.83 1.83
N ARG A 70 12.09 -2.42 0.57
CA ARG A 70 11.54 -1.12 0.18
C ARG A 70 10.03 -1.13 0.33
N VAL A 71 9.47 -0.04 0.87
CA VAL A 71 8.02 0.14 1.02
C VAL A 71 7.56 1.29 0.12
N VAL A 72 6.46 1.07 -0.59
CA VAL A 72 5.72 2.10 -1.34
C VAL A 72 4.23 1.99 -1.03
N ILE A 73 3.56 3.13 -0.87
CA ILE A 73 2.11 3.22 -0.76
C ILE A 73 1.55 3.61 -2.14
N VAL A 74 0.59 2.85 -2.65
CA VAL A 74 -0.09 3.12 -3.92
C VAL A 74 -1.60 3.20 -3.69
N THR A 75 -2.15 4.41 -3.78
CA THR A 75 -3.59 4.69 -3.57
C THR A 75 -4.27 5.18 -4.85
N ASN A 76 -5.57 4.93 -4.98
CA ASN A 76 -6.43 5.57 -5.98
C ASN A 76 -7.06 6.89 -5.49
N GLY A 77 -6.74 7.33 -4.27
CA GLY A 77 -7.05 8.67 -3.80
C GLY A 77 -6.32 9.74 -4.61
N GLY A 78 -6.81 10.97 -4.57
CA GLY A 78 -6.21 12.10 -5.28
C GLY A 78 -4.84 12.52 -4.71
N GLN A 79 -4.19 13.47 -5.37
CA GLN A 79 -2.92 14.03 -4.89
C GLN A 79 -3.09 14.63 -3.49
N GLY A 80 -2.18 14.31 -2.57
CA GLY A 80 -2.22 14.79 -1.18
C GLY A 80 -3.22 14.07 -0.27
N TRP A 81 -3.99 13.09 -0.79
CA TRP A 81 -5.01 12.39 -0.02
C TRP A 81 -4.46 11.67 1.20
N VAL A 82 -3.33 10.96 1.06
CA VAL A 82 -2.71 10.19 2.14
C VAL A 82 -2.27 11.12 3.26
N GLU A 83 -1.59 12.21 2.93
CA GLU A 83 -1.04 13.17 3.87
C GLU A 83 -2.14 13.92 4.61
N LEU A 84 -3.16 14.40 3.89
CA LEU A 84 -4.29 15.12 4.47
C LEU A 84 -5.12 14.23 5.40
N SER A 85 -5.45 13.01 4.95
CA SER A 85 -6.22 12.06 5.75
C SER A 85 -5.43 11.51 6.94
N CYS A 86 -4.13 11.28 6.78
CA CYS A 86 -3.25 10.94 7.90
C CYS A 86 -3.21 12.06 8.94
N SER A 87 -3.00 13.31 8.53
CA SER A 87 -2.95 14.46 9.44
C SER A 87 -4.25 14.61 10.25
N LYS A 88 -5.41 14.39 9.60
CA LYS A 88 -6.71 14.51 10.24
C LYS A 88 -7.02 13.34 11.18
N PHE A 89 -6.80 12.10 10.72
CA PHE A 89 -7.34 10.91 11.38
C PHE A 89 -6.28 10.07 12.09
N MET A 90 -5.04 10.05 11.62
CA MET A 90 -3.96 9.23 12.19
C MET A 90 -2.66 10.04 12.33
N PRO A 91 -2.66 11.20 13.01
CA PRO A 91 -1.50 12.11 13.00
C PRO A 91 -0.22 11.48 13.58
N SER A 92 -0.33 10.50 14.48
CA SER A 92 0.82 9.76 15.01
C SER A 92 1.54 8.88 13.97
N LEU A 93 0.91 8.60 12.82
CA LEU A 93 1.52 7.84 11.73
C LEU A 93 2.36 8.73 10.80
N ALA A 94 2.13 10.05 10.80
CA ALA A 94 2.77 10.99 9.88
C ALA A 94 4.31 10.92 9.87
N PRO A 95 5.02 10.78 11.01
CA PRO A 95 6.49 10.66 10.99
C PRO A 95 7.00 9.46 10.20
N VAL A 96 6.27 8.33 10.20
CA VAL A 96 6.66 7.13 9.43
C VAL A 96 6.42 7.33 7.93
N LEU A 97 5.37 8.07 7.56
CA LEU A 97 5.05 8.33 6.15
C LEU A 97 6.10 9.19 5.45
N VAL A 98 6.89 9.99 6.19
CA VAL A 98 8.01 10.75 5.62
C VAL A 98 9.09 9.82 5.03
N GLU A 99 9.23 8.61 5.56
CA GLU A 99 10.22 7.63 5.12
C GLU A 99 9.70 6.71 4.01
N VAL A 100 8.41 6.81 3.65
CA VAL A 100 7.74 5.91 2.70
C VAL A 100 7.38 6.68 1.44
N GLN A 101 7.69 6.10 0.28
CA GLN A 101 7.25 6.67 -0.98
C GLN A 101 5.73 6.53 -1.11
N ILE A 102 5.04 7.64 -1.41
CA ILE A 102 3.59 7.67 -1.64
C ILE A 102 3.32 7.96 -3.12
N VAL A 103 2.46 7.15 -3.73
CA VAL A 103 2.04 7.27 -5.12
C VAL A 103 0.52 7.34 -5.19
N SER A 104 -0.01 8.46 -5.69
CA SER A 104 -1.40 8.53 -6.15
C SER A 104 -1.47 8.01 -7.58
N ALA A 105 -1.94 6.77 -7.74
CA ALA A 105 -2.14 6.15 -9.04
C ALA A 105 -3.18 6.94 -9.86
N ARG A 106 -4.28 7.34 -9.23
CA ARG A 106 -5.30 8.18 -9.86
C ARG A 106 -4.74 9.50 -10.37
N ALA A 107 -4.13 10.31 -9.51
CA ALA A 107 -3.65 11.63 -9.90
C ALA A 107 -2.55 11.55 -10.98
N THR A 108 -1.82 10.43 -11.04
CA THR A 108 -0.81 10.19 -12.07
C THR A 108 -1.44 9.82 -13.41
N TYR A 109 -2.41 8.89 -13.44
CA TYR A 109 -2.84 8.22 -14.67
C TYR A 109 -4.21 8.67 -15.19
N GLU A 110 -5.11 9.17 -14.35
CA GLU A 110 -6.41 9.75 -14.78
C GLU A 110 -6.23 10.89 -15.80
N PRO A 111 -5.30 11.86 -15.60
CA PRO A 111 -5.08 12.93 -16.58
C PRO A 111 -4.47 12.46 -17.91
N GLN A 112 -3.93 11.23 -17.96
CA GLN A 112 -3.37 10.64 -19.19
C GLN A 112 -4.46 9.94 -20.03
N GLY A 113 -5.73 10.04 -19.64
CA GLY A 113 -6.86 9.45 -20.36
C GLY A 113 -7.17 8.00 -19.97
N ILE A 114 -6.49 7.44 -18.96
CA ILE A 114 -6.85 6.14 -18.40
C ILE A 114 -8.05 6.36 -17.49
N ALA A 115 -9.20 5.78 -17.82
CA ALA A 115 -10.44 6.03 -17.07
C ALA A 115 -10.69 5.02 -15.95
N CYS A 116 -10.10 3.83 -16.02
CA CYS A 116 -10.41 2.72 -15.13
C CYS A 116 -9.52 2.77 -13.86
N PRO A 117 -10.10 2.81 -12.63
CA PRO A 117 -9.32 2.82 -11.39
C PRO A 117 -8.41 1.61 -11.20
N PHE A 118 -8.84 0.45 -11.72
CA PHE A 118 -8.00 -0.74 -11.75
C PHE A 118 -6.73 -0.53 -12.58
N GLU A 119 -6.87 0.05 -13.78
CA GLU A 119 -5.75 0.29 -14.68
C GLU A 119 -4.75 1.29 -14.10
N TRP A 120 -5.21 2.31 -13.36
CA TRP A 120 -4.30 3.21 -12.63
C TRP A 120 -3.33 2.43 -11.74
N LYS A 121 -3.83 1.45 -10.97
CA LYS A 121 -2.98 0.61 -10.13
C LYS A 121 -2.09 -0.31 -10.93
N VAL A 122 -2.57 -0.90 -12.04
CA VAL A 122 -1.71 -1.70 -12.94
C VAL A 122 -0.52 -0.87 -13.43
N HIS A 123 -0.76 0.37 -13.88
CA HIS A 123 0.29 1.25 -14.37
C HIS A 123 1.25 1.70 -13.25
N ALA A 124 0.72 2.05 -12.06
CA ALA A 124 1.53 2.40 -10.91
C ALA A 124 2.41 1.23 -10.46
N PHE A 125 1.84 0.04 -10.29
CA PHE A 125 2.56 -1.18 -9.91
C PHE A 125 3.65 -1.50 -10.94
N LYS A 126 3.34 -1.39 -12.24
CA LYS A 126 4.33 -1.57 -13.30
C LYS A 126 5.51 -0.60 -13.14
N LYS A 127 5.23 0.70 -12.94
CA LYS A 127 6.28 1.70 -12.75
C LYS A 127 7.15 1.40 -11.53
N GLU A 128 6.53 1.11 -10.38
CA GLU A 128 7.27 0.89 -9.14
C GLU A 128 8.06 -0.43 -9.14
N ILE A 129 7.47 -1.53 -9.64
CA ILE A 129 8.14 -2.83 -9.71
C ILE A 129 9.32 -2.78 -10.70
N TYR A 130 9.11 -2.29 -11.93
CA TYR A 130 10.19 -2.23 -12.90
C TYR A 130 11.25 -1.18 -12.54
N GLY A 131 10.85 -0.07 -11.89
CA GLY A 131 11.77 0.93 -11.37
C GLY A 131 12.67 0.36 -10.27
N PHE A 132 12.10 -0.39 -9.33
CA PHE A 132 12.85 -1.01 -8.23
C PHE A 132 13.89 -2.02 -8.72
N TYR A 133 13.53 -2.86 -9.70
CA TYR A 133 14.45 -3.84 -10.28
C TYR A 133 15.17 -3.35 -11.54
N SER A 134 15.17 -2.03 -11.80
CA SER A 134 15.87 -1.48 -12.95
C SER A 134 17.39 -1.70 -12.81
N GLY A 135 18.07 -2.00 -13.92
CA GLY A 135 19.51 -2.30 -13.92
C GLY A 135 19.89 -3.66 -13.32
N SER A 136 18.93 -4.44 -12.82
CA SER A 136 19.15 -5.81 -12.36
C SER A 136 19.24 -6.79 -13.52
N GLY A 137 20.16 -7.75 -13.45
CA GLY A 137 20.27 -8.83 -14.44
C GLY A 137 19.01 -9.72 -14.49
N ALA A 138 18.90 -10.53 -15.54
CA ALA A 138 17.78 -11.47 -15.70
C ALA A 138 17.67 -12.47 -14.54
N ASP A 139 18.82 -12.83 -13.95
CA ASP A 139 18.96 -13.81 -12.87
C ASP A 139 18.64 -13.27 -11.47
N VAL A 140 18.41 -11.96 -11.32
CA VAL A 140 18.11 -11.37 -10.00
C VAL A 140 16.78 -11.89 -9.46
N ARG A 141 16.80 -12.34 -8.21
CA ARG A 141 15.60 -12.77 -7.48
C ARG A 141 14.75 -11.56 -7.16
N ARG A 142 13.44 -11.67 -7.42
CA ARG A 142 12.47 -10.61 -7.16
C ARG A 142 11.44 -11.12 -6.17
N ASN A 143 11.20 -10.36 -5.11
CA ASN A 143 10.19 -10.66 -4.11
C ASN A 143 9.26 -9.45 -3.97
N VAL A 144 8.04 -9.57 -4.48
CA VAL A 144 7.07 -8.47 -4.46
C VAL A 144 5.87 -8.87 -3.61
N LEU A 145 5.57 -8.05 -2.61
CA LEU A 145 4.42 -8.23 -1.73
C LEU A 145 3.44 -7.08 -1.95
N SER A 146 2.17 -7.41 -2.15
CA SER A 146 1.09 -6.43 -2.25
C SER A 146 0.08 -6.65 -1.13
N LEU A 147 -0.28 -5.59 -0.41
CA LEU A 147 -1.24 -5.60 0.68
C LEU A 147 -2.33 -4.57 0.40
N GLY A 148 -3.59 -5.00 0.43
CA GLY A 148 -4.74 -4.15 0.15
C GLY A 148 -6.07 -4.81 0.52
N ASP A 149 -7.15 -4.04 0.56
CA ASP A 149 -8.50 -4.52 0.86
C ASP A 149 -9.28 -4.92 -0.40
N SER A 150 -8.83 -4.49 -1.58
CA SER A 150 -9.56 -4.64 -2.84
C SER A 150 -8.97 -5.71 -3.76
N MET A 151 -9.72 -6.05 -4.81
CA MET A 151 -9.19 -6.91 -5.88
C MET A 151 -8.24 -6.15 -6.82
N HIS A 152 -8.21 -4.82 -6.78
CA HIS A 152 -7.37 -4.04 -7.68
C HIS A 152 -5.89 -4.29 -7.43
N GLU A 153 -5.44 -4.33 -6.17
CA GLU A 153 -4.03 -4.56 -5.83
C GLU A 153 -3.61 -6.00 -6.13
N HIS A 154 -4.53 -6.94 -5.89
CA HIS A 154 -4.34 -8.37 -6.16
C HIS A 154 -4.14 -8.61 -7.65
N LEU A 155 -5.07 -8.11 -8.48
CA LEU A 155 -5.02 -8.28 -9.92
C LEU A 155 -3.90 -7.45 -10.55
N ALA A 156 -3.60 -6.24 -10.04
CA ALA A 156 -2.49 -5.43 -10.55
C ALA A 156 -1.14 -6.13 -10.34
N LEU A 157 -0.92 -6.70 -9.15
CA LEU A 157 0.30 -7.49 -8.89
C LEU A 157 0.39 -8.68 -9.85
N ALA A 158 -0.71 -9.44 -9.99
CA ALA A 158 -0.75 -10.60 -10.88
C ALA A 158 -0.45 -10.20 -12.34
N SER A 159 -1.13 -9.18 -12.87
CA SER A 159 -0.94 -8.69 -14.23
C SER A 159 0.47 -8.20 -14.51
N VAL A 160 1.11 -7.52 -13.56
CA VAL A 160 2.46 -6.97 -13.76
C VAL A 160 3.55 -8.03 -13.66
N THR A 161 3.36 -9.02 -12.78
CA THR A 161 4.37 -10.06 -12.51
C THR A 161 4.19 -11.32 -13.36
N GLN A 162 3.06 -11.45 -14.07
CA GLN A 162 2.82 -12.52 -15.03
C GLN A 162 3.87 -12.47 -16.15
N GLY A 163 4.81 -13.41 -16.12
CA GLY A 163 5.91 -13.52 -17.09
C GLY A 163 7.22 -12.87 -16.63
N MET A 164 7.29 -12.29 -15.43
CA MET A 164 8.53 -11.76 -14.88
C MET A 164 9.42 -12.92 -14.39
N SER A 165 10.63 -13.03 -14.94
CA SER A 165 11.57 -14.10 -14.56
C SER A 165 12.03 -13.96 -13.11
N ASN A 166 12.23 -15.09 -12.44
CA ASN A 166 12.73 -15.16 -11.06
C ASN A 166 11.95 -14.28 -10.06
N CYS A 167 10.63 -14.15 -10.26
CA CYS A 167 9.77 -13.31 -9.44
C CYS A 167 8.80 -14.13 -8.57
N ARG A 168 8.86 -13.90 -7.26
CA ARG A 168 7.88 -14.38 -6.29
C ARG A 168 6.96 -13.23 -5.90
N ALA A 169 5.76 -13.25 -6.47
CA ALA A 169 4.69 -12.33 -6.14
C ALA A 169 3.81 -12.92 -5.02
N LYS A 170 3.51 -12.14 -3.99
CA LYS A 170 2.62 -12.50 -2.89
C LYS A 170 1.59 -11.38 -2.71
N SER A 171 0.32 -11.73 -2.67
CA SER A 171 -0.76 -10.80 -2.40
C SER A 171 -1.46 -11.19 -1.10
N LEU A 172 -1.64 -10.22 -0.21
CA LEU A 172 -2.44 -10.36 1.00
C LEU A 172 -3.63 -9.41 0.86
N LYS A 173 -4.80 -9.99 0.57
CA LYS A 173 -6.06 -9.26 0.42
C LYS A 173 -6.83 -9.31 1.74
N PHE A 174 -7.18 -8.15 2.31
CA PHE A 174 -7.88 -8.08 3.60
C PHE A 174 -9.33 -8.57 3.46
N ALA A 175 -9.90 -9.15 4.52
CA ALA A 175 -11.29 -9.58 4.52
C ALA A 175 -12.22 -8.37 4.31
N THR A 176 -13.20 -8.49 3.43
CA THR A 176 -14.16 -7.39 3.15
C THR A 176 -15.00 -7.06 4.39
N PHE A 177 -15.25 -8.06 5.24
CA PHE A 177 -15.96 -7.94 6.50
C PHE A 177 -15.17 -8.72 7.56
N PRO A 178 -14.25 -8.05 8.28
CA PRO A 178 -13.52 -8.69 9.38
C PRO A 178 -14.48 -8.96 10.56
N GLU A 179 -14.27 -10.09 11.23
CA GLU A 179 -15.02 -10.52 12.43
C GLU A 179 -14.74 -9.64 13.66
#